data_AF-A0ABD0MIL9-F1
#
_entry.id   AF-A0ABD0MIL9-F1
#
_cell.length_a   1.000
_cell.length_b   1.000
_cell.length_c   1.000
_cell.angle_alpha   90.00
_cell.angle_beta   90.00
_cell.angle_gamma   90.00
#
_symmetry.space_group_name_H-M   'P 1'
#
loop_
_entity.id
_entity.type
_entity.pdbx_description
1 polymer ?
#
loop_
_entity_poly.entity_id
_entity_poly.type
_entity_poly.pdbx_seq_one_letter_code
_entity_poly.pdbx_strand_id
1 'polypeptide(L)'
;MDRDTASLICQELNCGRSSSEPINSEGLRSHNWLDNLKCRQHDSTLWQCPSSPWGQNDCDNEVAKITCTDHVPLRLSGAEGRCSGRLEVYHNTVWGSVCDDQWDIRDAQVVCRQLGCGAALRADRNSVFGAGEGVVWMNRVECRGNEIHLWDCPLSLKNHTDCSRKEHAGFTCADFSEFTTTATSTSASPPVRSTSVTPPQTPPAASLCVPPVLVIVLVVLLLLLLVPLLVLIQRKRVMRR
;
A
#
# COMPACT_ATOMS: atom_id res chain seq x y z
N MET A 1 -5.60 2.70 14.05
CA MET A 1 -4.43 2.58 13.14
C MET A 1 -3.21 3.13 13.84
N ASP A 2 -2.06 2.45 13.77
CA ASP A 2 -0.80 2.92 14.38
C ASP A 2 0.04 3.77 13.41
N ARG A 3 1.10 4.38 13.94
CA ARG A 3 2.01 5.26 13.20
C ARG A 3 2.75 4.52 12.08
N ASP A 4 3.10 3.25 12.27
CA ASP A 4 3.83 2.47 11.27
C ASP A 4 2.94 2.17 10.07
N THR A 5 1.69 1.79 10.31
CA THR A 5 0.66 1.62 9.27
C THR A 5 0.41 2.92 8.52
N ALA A 6 0.26 4.03 9.23
CA ALA A 6 0.06 5.34 8.64
C ALA A 6 1.28 5.81 7.81
N SER A 7 2.49 5.49 8.27
CA SER A 7 3.73 5.77 7.54
C SER A 7 3.83 4.93 6.26
N LEU A 8 3.38 3.67 6.27
CA LEU A 8 3.30 2.84 5.07
C LEU A 8 2.29 3.42 4.06
N ILE A 9 1.16 3.97 4.51
CA ILE A 9 0.21 4.66 3.63
C ILE A 9 0.84 5.92 3.01
N CYS A 10 1.52 6.75 3.81
CA CYS A 10 2.25 7.93 3.31
C CYS A 10 3.27 7.57 2.23
N GLN A 11 3.96 6.46 2.46
CA GLN A 11 4.93 5.88 1.56
C GLN A 11 4.27 5.42 0.25
N GLU A 12 3.22 4.60 0.32
CA GLU A 12 2.54 4.10 -0.89
C GLU A 12 1.91 5.22 -1.74
N LEU A 13 1.45 6.30 -1.10
CA LEU A 13 0.92 7.48 -1.77
C LEU A 13 2.00 8.45 -2.27
N ASN A 14 3.29 8.15 -2.05
CA ASN A 14 4.44 9.00 -2.39
C ASN A 14 4.28 10.45 -1.89
N CYS A 15 3.76 10.63 -0.67
CA CYS A 15 3.50 11.94 -0.07
C CYS A 15 4.24 12.17 1.26
N GLY A 16 5.13 11.25 1.66
CA GLY A 16 6.01 11.37 2.81
C GLY A 16 6.50 10.02 3.32
N ARG A 17 7.54 10.01 4.16
CA ARG A 17 8.09 8.78 4.75
C ARG A 17 7.45 8.43 6.09
N SER A 18 7.18 9.45 6.89
CA SER A 18 6.65 9.28 8.23
C SER A 18 5.26 9.87 8.29
N SER A 19 4.40 9.31 9.13
CA SER A 19 3.22 10.01 9.57
C SER A 19 3.41 10.62 10.96
N SER A 20 2.68 11.69 11.25
CA SER A 20 2.34 12.05 12.63
C SER A 20 1.42 10.98 13.24
N GLU A 21 1.13 11.07 14.54
CA GLU A 21 0.07 10.25 15.11
C GLU A 21 -1.25 10.51 14.36
N PRO A 22 -1.96 9.45 13.93
CA PRO A 22 -3.25 9.60 13.27
C PRO A 22 -4.26 10.24 14.22
N ILE A 23 -5.06 11.18 13.71
CA ILE A 23 -6.13 11.81 14.49
C ILE A 23 -7.46 11.18 14.06
N ASN A 24 -8.25 10.73 15.02
CA ASN A 24 -9.64 10.36 14.76
C ASN A 24 -10.43 11.66 14.52
N SER A 25 -10.90 11.84 13.29
CA SER A 25 -11.83 12.92 12.96
C SER A 25 -13.26 12.41 13.12
N GLU A 26 -13.98 13.00 14.08
CA GLU A 26 -15.42 12.81 14.22
C GLU A 26 -16.16 13.70 13.21
N GLY A 27 -17.18 13.16 12.55
CA GLY A 27 -18.15 13.96 11.79
C GLY A 27 -17.94 14.03 10.28
N LEU A 28 -16.95 13.34 9.71
CA LEU A 28 -17.02 12.99 8.29
C LEU A 28 -18.04 11.86 8.13
N ARG A 29 -19.21 12.15 7.55
CA ARG A 29 -20.17 11.13 7.08
C ARG A 29 -19.60 10.40 5.86
N SER A 30 -18.54 9.65 6.05
CA SER A 30 -18.02 8.72 5.06
C SER A 30 -18.61 7.34 5.32
N HIS A 31 -18.76 6.54 4.27
CA HIS A 31 -18.95 5.11 4.47
C HIS A 31 -17.65 4.56 5.06
N ASN A 32 -17.75 3.91 6.21
CA ASN A 32 -16.63 3.24 6.84
C ASN A 32 -16.50 1.85 6.19
N TRP A 33 -15.38 1.58 5.52
CA TRP A 33 -15.18 0.33 4.78
C TRP A 33 -14.17 -0.61 5.43
N LEU A 34 -13.22 -0.06 6.18
CA LEU A 34 -12.05 -0.76 6.69
C LEU A 34 -11.79 -0.36 8.14
N ASP A 35 -11.48 -1.34 8.98
CA ASP A 35 -11.24 -1.16 10.41
C ASP A 35 -10.11 -2.08 10.89
N ASN A 36 -9.51 -1.78 12.04
CA ASN A 36 -8.38 -2.50 12.67
C ASN A 36 -7.19 -2.75 11.73
N LEU A 37 -6.97 -1.83 10.78
CA LEU A 37 -5.85 -1.90 9.86
C LEU A 37 -4.52 -1.77 10.61
N LYS A 38 -3.69 -2.81 10.52
CA LYS A 38 -2.38 -2.87 11.17
C LYS A 38 -1.35 -3.58 10.29
N CYS A 39 -0.47 -2.80 9.67
CA CYS A 39 0.62 -3.32 8.86
C CYS A 39 1.74 -3.94 9.71
N ARG A 40 2.42 -4.92 9.14
CA ARG A 40 3.63 -5.56 9.68
C ARG A 40 4.85 -5.00 8.96
N GLN A 41 6.03 -5.20 9.56
CA GLN A 41 7.29 -4.69 9.02
C GLN A 41 7.63 -5.17 7.59
N HIS A 42 7.09 -6.32 7.17
CA HIS A 42 7.34 -6.89 5.83
C HIS A 42 6.23 -6.62 4.83
N ASP A 43 5.13 -5.99 5.26
CA ASP A 43 4.08 -5.57 4.33
C ASP A 43 4.65 -4.40 3.50
N SER A 44 4.42 -4.44 2.19
CA SER A 44 4.96 -3.46 1.22
C SER A 44 3.86 -2.61 0.57
N THR A 45 2.61 -2.98 0.78
CA THR A 45 1.42 -2.29 0.29
C THR A 45 0.30 -2.42 1.31
N LEU A 46 -0.56 -1.42 1.40
CA LEU A 46 -1.75 -1.35 2.25
C LEU A 46 -2.61 -2.60 2.16
N TRP A 47 -2.71 -3.18 0.97
CA TRP A 47 -3.53 -4.37 0.68
C TRP A 47 -3.01 -5.67 1.30
N GLN A 48 -1.75 -5.69 1.74
CA GLN A 48 -1.15 -6.85 2.43
C GLN A 48 -1.37 -6.80 3.94
N CYS A 49 -1.75 -5.62 4.46
CA CYS A 49 -1.88 -5.39 5.88
C CYS A 49 -3.14 -6.07 6.43
N PRO A 50 -3.04 -6.81 7.55
CA PRO A 50 -4.20 -7.31 8.28
C PRO A 50 -5.22 -6.21 8.63
N SER A 51 -6.51 -6.52 8.47
CA SER A 51 -7.63 -5.65 8.82
C SER A 51 -8.86 -6.48 9.23
N SER A 52 -9.86 -5.81 9.80
CA SER A 52 -11.23 -6.35 9.90
C SER A 52 -11.80 -6.64 8.50
N PRO A 53 -12.80 -7.55 8.40
CA PRO A 53 -13.53 -7.76 7.16
C PRO A 53 -14.17 -6.46 6.65
N TRP A 54 -14.19 -6.31 5.33
CA TRP A 54 -14.74 -5.12 4.68
C TRP A 54 -16.22 -4.92 5.02
N GLY A 55 -16.58 -3.70 5.40
CA GLY A 55 -17.95 -3.34 5.77
C GLY A 55 -18.41 -3.85 7.14
N GLN A 56 -17.56 -4.56 7.88
CA GLN A 56 -17.78 -4.90 9.29
C GLN A 56 -16.90 -3.96 10.13
N ASN A 57 -17.39 -2.74 10.35
CA ASN A 57 -16.79 -1.78 11.29
C ASN A 57 -17.79 -1.48 12.40
N ASP A 58 -17.28 -1.31 13.61
CA ASP A 58 -18.00 -0.83 14.78
C ASP A 58 -17.75 0.67 15.04
N CYS A 59 -17.02 1.33 14.15
CA CYS A 59 -16.68 2.74 14.23
C CYS A 59 -17.89 3.64 13.90
N ASP A 60 -18.45 4.33 14.89
CA ASP A 60 -19.50 5.34 14.68
C ASP A 60 -18.89 6.66 14.17
N ASN A 61 -18.79 6.83 12.85
CA ASN A 61 -18.27 8.04 12.18
C ASN A 61 -16.81 8.41 12.47
N GLU A 62 -15.98 7.44 12.88
CA GLU A 62 -14.55 7.68 13.03
C GLU A 62 -13.84 7.54 11.68
N VAL A 63 -13.14 8.59 11.26
CA VAL A 63 -12.25 8.56 10.09
C VAL A 63 -10.84 8.88 10.53
N ALA A 64 -9.87 8.06 10.12
CA ALA A 64 -8.47 8.31 10.39
C ALA A 64 -7.94 9.41 9.45
N LYS A 65 -7.45 10.51 10.04
CA LYS A 65 -6.72 11.55 9.33
C LYS A 65 -5.22 11.27 9.41
N ILE A 66 -4.58 11.11 8.25
CA ILE A 66 -3.13 10.89 8.11
C ILE A 66 -2.48 12.18 7.64
N THR A 67 -1.41 12.61 8.32
CA THR A 67 -0.55 13.70 7.86
C THR A 67 0.84 13.13 7.62
N CYS A 68 1.34 13.28 6.40
CA CYS A 68 2.63 12.75 5.97
C CYS A 68 3.72 13.83 6.06
N THR A 69 4.92 13.42 6.48
CA THR A 69 6.11 14.27 6.62
C THR A 69 7.29 13.62 5.91
N ASP A 70 8.41 14.34 5.81
CA ASP A 70 9.66 13.85 5.21
C ASP A 70 9.51 13.43 3.74
N HIS A 71 8.70 14.17 2.97
CA HIS A 71 8.62 13.99 1.53
C HIS A 71 9.96 14.42 0.90
N VAL A 72 10.57 13.50 0.16
CA VAL A 72 11.81 13.74 -0.59
C VAL A 72 11.48 13.81 -2.08
N PRO A 73 11.36 15.02 -2.66
CA PRO A 73 11.04 15.18 -4.07
C PRO A 73 12.10 14.56 -4.98
N LEU A 74 11.64 13.88 -6.03
CA LEU A 74 12.47 13.38 -7.14
C LEU A 74 12.13 14.13 -8.43
N ARG A 75 13.11 14.33 -9.29
CA ARG A 75 12.89 14.80 -10.66
C ARG A 75 13.82 14.09 -11.64
N LEU A 76 13.40 14.08 -12.91
CA LEU A 76 14.21 13.62 -14.03
C LEU A 76 14.62 14.80 -14.90
N SER A 77 15.89 14.80 -15.32
CA SER A 77 16.51 15.86 -16.11
C SER A 77 17.25 15.28 -17.32
N GLY A 78 17.33 16.03 -18.42
CA GLY A 78 18.17 15.68 -19.58
C GLY A 78 17.54 14.73 -20.62
N ALA A 79 16.25 14.43 -20.51
CA ALA A 79 15.47 13.74 -21.55
C ALA A 79 14.15 14.48 -21.81
N GLU A 80 13.51 14.19 -22.93
CA GLU A 80 12.12 14.59 -23.19
C GLU A 80 11.17 13.61 -22.50
N GLY A 81 10.17 14.12 -21.79
CA GLY A 81 9.18 13.31 -21.08
C GLY A 81 9.43 13.17 -19.57
N ARG A 82 8.53 12.46 -18.89
CA ARG A 82 8.50 12.33 -17.41
C ARG A 82 9.06 11.02 -16.87
N CYS A 83 9.38 10.08 -17.76
CA CYS A 83 9.73 8.69 -17.42
C CYS A 83 11.11 8.26 -17.95
N SER A 84 11.95 9.22 -18.32
CA SER A 84 13.35 9.01 -18.71
C SER A 84 14.19 10.20 -18.27
N GLY A 85 15.45 9.96 -17.93
CA GLY A 85 16.41 11.02 -17.61
C GLY A 85 17.39 10.67 -16.50
N ARG A 86 18.24 11.63 -16.17
CA ARG A 86 19.10 11.62 -14.98
C ARG A 86 18.25 11.84 -13.74
N LEU A 87 18.50 11.04 -12.72
CA LEU A 87 17.83 11.14 -11.43
C LEU A 87 18.42 12.23 -10.55
N GLU A 88 17.57 13.13 -10.07
CA GLU A 88 17.94 14.16 -9.11
C GLU A 88 16.99 14.11 -7.89
N VAL A 89 17.59 14.30 -6.71
CA VAL A 89 16.94 14.22 -5.40
C VAL A 89 16.99 15.59 -4.75
N TYR A 90 15.88 16.04 -4.17
CA TYR A 90 15.85 17.29 -3.42
C TYR A 90 16.10 17.05 -1.94
N HIS A 91 17.18 17.61 -1.42
CA HIS A 91 17.56 17.48 -0.02
C HIS A 91 18.29 18.75 0.45
N ASN A 92 18.12 19.15 1.71
CA ASN A 92 18.73 20.37 2.26
C ASN A 92 18.60 21.61 1.34
N THR A 93 17.41 21.83 0.78
CA THR A 93 17.08 22.96 -0.11
C THR A 93 17.77 22.99 -1.46
N VAL A 94 18.48 21.91 -1.85
CA VAL A 94 19.25 21.86 -3.09
C VAL A 94 18.99 20.54 -3.83
N TRP A 95 18.86 20.63 -5.15
CA TRP A 95 18.84 19.44 -6.01
C TRP A 95 20.24 18.89 -6.17
N GLY A 96 20.37 17.57 -6.05
CA GLY A 96 21.62 16.87 -6.25
C GLY A 96 21.44 15.55 -6.98
N SER A 97 22.52 15.05 -7.55
CA SER A 97 22.53 13.83 -8.35
C SER A 97 22.66 12.57 -7.48
N VAL A 98 22.33 11.44 -8.08
CA VAL A 98 22.63 10.10 -7.56
C VAL A 98 23.83 9.55 -8.33
N CYS A 99 24.82 9.03 -7.62
CA CYS A 99 25.96 8.36 -8.24
C CYS A 99 25.53 7.06 -8.91
N ASP A 100 26.15 6.73 -10.03
CA ASP A 100 25.88 5.49 -10.77
C ASP A 100 26.72 4.29 -10.29
N ASP A 101 27.54 4.45 -9.26
CA ASP A 101 28.21 3.36 -8.55
C ASP A 101 27.17 2.34 -8.11
N GLN A 102 27.33 1.10 -8.60
CA GLN A 102 26.40 -0.02 -8.40
C GLN A 102 24.97 0.14 -8.95
N TRP A 103 24.62 1.30 -9.54
CA TRP A 103 23.30 1.58 -10.13
C TRP A 103 22.83 0.56 -11.17
N ASP A 104 21.81 -0.22 -10.85
CA ASP A 104 21.31 -1.28 -11.71
C ASP A 104 19.79 -1.20 -11.99
N ILE A 105 19.29 -2.20 -12.72
CA ILE A 105 17.90 -2.23 -13.14
C ILE A 105 16.92 -2.37 -11.96
N ARG A 106 17.34 -2.91 -10.82
CA ARG A 106 16.51 -2.99 -9.61
C ARG A 106 16.36 -1.62 -8.98
N ASP A 107 17.43 -0.82 -8.96
CA ASP A 107 17.36 0.56 -8.49
C ASP A 107 16.42 1.38 -9.38
N ALA A 108 16.61 1.29 -10.70
CA ALA A 108 15.73 1.91 -11.68
C ALA A 108 14.27 1.45 -11.52
N GLN A 109 14.03 0.16 -11.22
CA GLN A 109 12.68 -0.39 -11.03
C GLN A 109 11.98 0.22 -9.81
N VAL A 110 12.71 0.49 -8.72
CA VAL A 110 12.15 1.19 -7.55
C VAL A 110 11.71 2.60 -7.96
N VAL A 111 12.56 3.34 -8.66
CA VAL A 111 12.24 4.73 -9.06
C VAL A 111 11.14 4.79 -10.12
N CYS A 112 11.14 3.91 -11.12
CA CYS A 112 10.07 3.84 -12.11
C CYS A 112 8.71 3.56 -11.47
N ARG A 113 8.65 2.70 -10.45
CA ARG A 113 7.44 2.46 -9.67
C ARG A 113 7.07 3.70 -8.85
N GLN A 114 8.04 4.32 -8.16
CA GLN A 114 7.82 5.52 -7.35
C GLN A 114 7.28 6.71 -8.17
N LEU A 115 7.71 6.85 -9.43
CA LEU A 115 7.23 7.90 -10.34
C LEU A 115 5.91 7.56 -11.06
N GLY A 116 5.39 6.33 -10.88
CA GLY A 116 4.22 5.83 -11.61
C GLY A 116 4.46 5.59 -13.10
N CYS A 117 5.71 5.36 -13.49
CA CYS A 117 6.16 5.22 -14.88
C CYS A 117 6.23 3.75 -15.37
N GLY A 118 5.90 2.79 -14.51
CA GLY A 118 5.83 1.37 -14.84
C GLY A 118 7.13 0.60 -14.66
N ALA A 119 7.37 -0.34 -15.56
CA ALA A 119 8.57 -1.17 -15.51
C ALA A 119 9.82 -0.37 -15.92
N ALA A 120 10.95 -0.63 -15.27
CA ALA A 120 12.23 -0.12 -15.73
C ALA A 120 12.67 -0.87 -17.00
N LEU A 121 12.98 -0.12 -18.05
CA LEU A 121 13.52 -0.66 -19.30
C LEU A 121 15.04 -0.64 -19.30
N ARG A 122 15.63 0.40 -18.71
CA ARG A 122 17.08 0.62 -18.68
C ARG A 122 17.52 1.28 -17.37
N ALA A 123 18.71 0.91 -16.90
CA ALA A 123 19.48 1.66 -15.93
C ALA A 123 20.74 2.16 -16.64
N ASP A 124 20.84 3.48 -16.80
CA ASP A 124 21.91 4.13 -17.55
C ASP A 124 22.96 4.69 -16.57
N ARG A 125 24.23 4.45 -16.92
CA ARG A 125 25.42 4.89 -16.18
C ARG A 125 26.22 5.89 -17.01
N ASN A 126 27.24 6.51 -16.43
CA ASN A 126 28.16 7.44 -17.09
C ASN A 126 27.48 8.70 -17.65
N SER A 127 26.42 9.19 -16.98
CA SER A 127 25.77 10.45 -17.34
C SER A 127 25.25 10.52 -18.79
N VAL A 128 24.57 9.47 -19.27
CA VAL A 128 23.92 9.45 -20.61
C VAL A 128 23.06 10.69 -20.84
N PHE A 129 22.37 11.18 -19.80
CA PHE A 129 21.49 12.35 -19.85
C PHE A 129 22.21 13.66 -19.46
N GLY A 130 23.54 13.66 -19.49
CA GLY A 130 24.39 14.78 -19.10
C GLY A 130 24.86 14.72 -17.65
N ALA A 131 26.00 15.36 -17.39
CA ALA A 131 26.51 15.55 -16.05
C ALA A 131 25.62 16.54 -15.30
N GLY A 132 24.80 16.05 -14.36
CA GLY A 132 24.09 16.91 -13.42
C GLY A 132 25.00 17.93 -12.75
N GLU A 133 24.43 19.06 -12.39
CA GLU A 133 25.11 20.14 -11.69
C GLU A 133 24.85 20.02 -10.20
N GLY A 134 25.86 20.28 -9.38
CA GLY A 134 25.72 20.37 -7.92
C GLY A 134 26.22 19.14 -7.14
N VAL A 135 25.61 18.92 -5.97
CA VAL A 135 26.07 17.94 -4.97
C VAL A 135 25.57 16.53 -5.31
N VAL A 136 26.31 15.50 -4.89
CA VAL A 136 25.86 14.11 -4.98
C VAL A 136 25.22 13.73 -3.64
N TRP A 137 23.92 13.46 -3.63
CA TRP A 137 23.17 13.14 -2.41
C TRP A 137 23.24 11.67 -2.02
N MET A 138 23.33 10.77 -3.00
CA MET A 138 23.25 9.32 -2.78
C MET A 138 24.38 8.63 -3.55
N ASN A 139 25.00 7.65 -2.90
CA ASN A 139 26.06 6.83 -3.49
C ASN A 139 25.83 5.35 -3.16
N ARG A 140 26.22 4.45 -4.08
CA ARG A 140 26.13 2.99 -3.92
C ARG A 140 24.73 2.56 -3.49
N VAL A 141 23.72 2.97 -4.25
CA VAL A 141 22.35 2.50 -4.04
C VAL A 141 22.29 1.04 -4.49
N GLU A 142 21.77 0.17 -3.62
CA GLU A 142 21.69 -1.27 -3.86
C GLU A 142 20.31 -1.81 -3.46
N CYS A 143 19.29 -1.44 -4.22
CA CYS A 143 17.94 -1.90 -4.04
C CYS A 143 17.80 -3.40 -4.35
N ARG A 144 16.92 -4.07 -3.61
CA ARG A 144 16.42 -5.42 -3.90
C ARG A 144 15.41 -5.40 -5.06
N GLY A 145 14.74 -4.26 -5.27
CA GLY A 145 13.75 -4.02 -6.33
C GLY A 145 12.30 -3.97 -5.83
N ASN A 146 12.07 -4.31 -4.56
CA ASN A 146 10.75 -4.31 -3.92
C ASN A 146 10.58 -3.20 -2.88
N GLU A 147 11.59 -2.34 -2.70
CA GLU A 147 11.51 -1.14 -1.89
C GLU A 147 10.47 -0.17 -2.45
N ILE A 148 9.72 0.51 -1.59
CA ILE A 148 8.68 1.45 -2.04
C ILE A 148 9.35 2.72 -2.60
N HIS A 149 10.44 3.18 -1.99
CA HIS A 149 11.20 4.35 -2.42
C HIS A 149 12.69 4.09 -2.52
N LEU A 150 13.36 4.95 -3.27
CA LEU A 150 14.80 4.92 -3.43
C LEU A 150 15.60 5.03 -2.12
N TRP A 151 15.11 5.81 -1.16
CA TRP A 151 15.77 6.03 0.14
C TRP A 151 15.53 4.90 1.16
N ASP A 152 14.69 3.92 0.81
CA ASP A 152 14.53 2.70 1.61
C ASP A 152 15.54 1.62 1.20
N CYS A 153 16.23 1.82 0.08
CA CYS A 153 17.31 0.95 -0.35
C CYS A 153 18.56 1.14 0.50
N PRO A 154 19.33 0.06 0.74
CA PRO A 154 20.69 0.16 1.23
C PRO A 154 21.50 1.17 0.39
N LEU A 155 22.16 2.10 1.07
CA LEU A 155 22.97 3.14 0.44
C LEU A 155 24.19 3.47 1.31
N SER A 156 25.26 3.98 0.69
CA SER A 156 26.42 4.49 1.41
C SER A 156 26.39 6.02 1.48
N LEU A 157 26.34 6.56 2.69
CA LEU A 157 26.51 8.01 2.95
C LEU A 157 27.97 8.39 3.23
N LYS A 158 28.92 7.44 3.25
CA LYS A 158 30.34 7.69 3.53
C LYS A 158 31.17 7.69 2.23
N ASN A 159 32.08 8.68 2.14
CA ASN A 159 32.99 8.99 1.03
C ASN A 159 32.30 9.41 -0.29
N HIS A 160 31.96 10.70 -0.35
CA HIS A 160 31.61 11.42 -1.59
C HIS A 160 32.79 11.55 -2.59
N THR A 161 33.91 10.88 -2.36
CA THR A 161 35.16 11.14 -3.09
C THR A 161 35.23 10.47 -4.46
N ASP A 162 34.52 9.36 -4.69
CA ASP A 162 34.66 8.57 -5.93
C ASP A 162 33.76 9.03 -7.07
N CYS A 163 32.60 9.64 -6.78
CA CYS A 163 31.67 10.13 -7.82
C CYS A 163 32.03 11.52 -8.37
N SER A 164 33.23 12.01 -8.06
CA SER A 164 33.77 13.30 -8.50
C SER A 164 33.98 13.40 -10.02
N ARG A 165 33.92 12.28 -10.76
CA ARG A 165 34.07 12.23 -12.24
C ARG A 165 32.79 12.47 -13.03
N LYS A 166 31.72 13.01 -12.42
CA LYS A 166 30.45 13.33 -13.11
C LYS A 166 29.73 12.10 -13.67
N GLU A 167 29.85 10.94 -13.03
CA GLU A 167 29.12 9.72 -13.40
C GLU A 167 27.81 9.68 -12.58
N HIS A 168 26.70 9.95 -13.25
CA HIS A 168 25.39 10.10 -12.62
C HIS A 168 24.39 9.09 -13.15
N ALA A 169 23.59 8.57 -12.23
CA ALA A 169 22.55 7.59 -12.50
C ALA A 169 21.43 8.20 -13.37
N GLY A 170 21.10 7.49 -14.43
CA GLY A 170 19.92 7.73 -15.24
C GLY A 170 19.15 6.44 -15.46
N PHE A 171 17.94 6.56 -16.00
CA PHE A 171 17.14 5.39 -16.37
C PHE A 171 16.05 5.76 -17.38
N THR A 172 15.45 4.73 -17.94
CA THR A 172 14.25 4.85 -18.79
C THR A 172 13.22 3.82 -18.35
N CYS A 173 11.98 4.25 -18.17
CA CYS A 173 10.84 3.40 -17.85
C CYS A 173 9.96 3.15 -19.07
N ALA A 174 8.99 2.23 -18.94
CA ALA A 174 8.05 1.86 -19.99
C ALA A 174 7.07 2.97 -20.39
N ASP A 175 6.90 4.00 -19.55
CA ASP A 175 5.99 5.13 -19.74
C ASP A 175 4.56 4.70 -20.11
N PHE A 176 3.72 4.46 -19.10
CA PHE A 176 2.32 4.11 -19.30
C PHE A 176 1.49 5.20 -20.04
N SER A 177 2.07 6.35 -20.37
CA SER A 177 1.45 7.41 -21.18
C SER A 177 1.21 7.02 -22.64
N GLU A 178 1.88 6.00 -23.18
CA GLU A 178 1.87 5.73 -24.63
C GLU A 178 1.04 4.51 -25.10
N PHE A 179 0.02 4.10 -24.34
CA PHE A 179 -1.10 3.32 -24.88
C PHE A 179 -2.25 4.18 -25.41
N THR A 180 -2.01 5.48 -25.63
CA THR A 180 -2.89 6.31 -26.48
C THR A 180 -2.31 6.32 -27.89
N THR A 181 -2.16 5.14 -28.51
CA THR A 181 -1.99 5.10 -29.96
C THR A 181 -3.21 5.77 -30.56
N THR A 182 -2.98 6.87 -31.27
CA THR A 182 -3.91 7.63 -32.08
C THR A 182 -4.74 6.68 -32.93
N ALA A 183 -5.88 6.23 -32.41
CA ALA A 183 -6.92 5.57 -33.16
C ALA A 183 -7.53 6.65 -34.05
N THR A 184 -6.93 6.81 -35.23
CA THR A 184 -7.50 7.54 -36.34
C THR A 184 -8.92 7.03 -36.52
N SER A 185 -9.88 7.91 -36.25
CA SER A 185 -11.31 7.68 -36.36
C SER A 185 -11.69 7.39 -37.80
N THR A 186 -11.53 6.13 -38.21
CA THR A 186 -12.22 5.60 -39.39
C THR A 186 -13.40 4.81 -38.89
N SER A 187 -14.57 5.41 -39.07
CA SER A 187 -15.90 4.84 -38.88
C SER A 187 -16.01 3.44 -39.49
N ALA A 188 -16.22 2.43 -38.64
CA ALA A 188 -17.05 1.25 -38.90
C ALA A 188 -17.18 0.42 -37.61
N SER A 189 -18.29 0.56 -36.90
CA SER A 189 -18.69 -0.39 -35.85
C SER A 189 -19.03 -1.75 -36.46
N PRO A 190 -18.52 -2.86 -35.90
CA PRO A 190 -19.29 -4.09 -35.78
C PRO A 190 -19.92 -4.17 -34.37
N PRO A 191 -21.11 -4.76 -34.20
CA PRO A 191 -21.76 -4.85 -32.90
C PRO A 191 -21.05 -5.90 -32.04
N VAL A 192 -20.34 -5.48 -31.00
CA VAL A 192 -19.82 -6.40 -29.98
C VAL A 192 -20.91 -6.62 -28.95
N ARG A 193 -21.48 -7.82 -28.97
CA ARG A 193 -22.44 -8.34 -28.02
C ARG A 193 -21.81 -8.39 -26.62
N SER A 194 -22.29 -7.57 -25.70
CA SER A 194 -21.91 -7.63 -24.29
C SER A 194 -22.47 -8.90 -23.66
N THR A 195 -21.66 -9.95 -23.54
CA THR A 195 -21.90 -11.01 -22.57
C THR A 195 -21.30 -10.59 -21.24
N SER A 196 -22.15 -10.13 -20.33
CA SER A 196 -21.81 -9.98 -18.92
C SER A 196 -21.44 -11.35 -18.36
N VAL A 197 -20.14 -11.58 -18.13
CA VAL A 197 -19.68 -12.75 -17.38
C VAL A 197 -19.86 -12.42 -15.90
N THR A 198 -20.97 -12.89 -15.33
CA THR A 198 -21.21 -12.89 -13.88
C THR A 198 -20.21 -13.84 -13.22
N PRO A 199 -19.49 -13.42 -12.17
CA PRO A 199 -18.69 -14.35 -11.35
C PRO A 199 -19.59 -15.45 -10.76
N PRO A 200 -19.07 -16.66 -10.48
CA PRO A 200 -19.86 -17.70 -9.84
C PRO A 200 -20.29 -17.22 -8.45
N GLN A 201 -21.59 -16.97 -8.29
CA GLN A 201 -22.19 -16.76 -6.99
C GLN A 201 -22.26 -18.11 -6.28
N THR A 202 -21.25 -18.41 -5.48
CA THR A 202 -21.40 -19.41 -4.43
C THR A 202 -22.39 -18.82 -3.42
N PRO A 203 -23.53 -19.47 -3.14
CA PRO A 203 -24.47 -18.95 -2.15
C PRO A 203 -23.74 -18.84 -0.80
N PRO A 204 -23.83 -17.70 -0.10
CA PRO A 204 -23.35 -17.65 1.28
C PRO A 204 -24.12 -18.69 2.06
N ALA A 205 -23.39 -19.60 2.73
CA ALA A 205 -23.99 -20.41 3.77
C ALA A 205 -24.75 -19.45 4.69
N ALA A 206 -26.06 -19.66 4.84
CA ALA A 206 -26.89 -18.89 5.74
C ALA A 206 -26.31 -19.07 7.16
N SER A 207 -25.44 -18.16 7.56
CA SER A 207 -25.00 -18.05 8.94
C SER A 207 -26.22 -17.54 9.70
N LEU A 208 -26.94 -18.50 10.29
CA LEU A 208 -28.00 -18.23 11.26
C LEU A 208 -27.34 -17.52 12.43
N CYS A 209 -27.21 -16.20 12.32
CA CYS A 209 -26.80 -15.34 13.41
C CYS A 209 -27.97 -15.30 14.40
N VAL A 210 -28.07 -16.35 15.21
CA VAL A 210 -28.97 -16.38 16.34
C VAL A 210 -28.44 -15.31 17.30
N PRO A 211 -29.22 -14.25 17.62
CA PRO A 211 -28.76 -13.21 18.51
C PRO A 211 -28.24 -13.85 19.81
N PRO A 212 -27.09 -13.45 20.35
CA PRO A 212 -26.56 -14.03 21.60
C PRO A 212 -27.59 -13.99 22.74
N VAL A 213 -28.50 -13.01 22.71
CA VAL A 213 -29.66 -12.91 23.61
C VAL A 213 -30.61 -14.12 23.50
N LEU A 214 -30.91 -14.61 22.29
CA LEU A 214 -31.79 -15.76 22.09
C LEU A 214 -31.15 -17.05 22.63
N VAL A 215 -29.83 -17.22 22.45
CA VAL A 215 -29.09 -18.37 23.00
C VAL A 215 -29.16 -18.36 24.53
N ILE A 216 -28.95 -17.20 25.16
CA ILE A 216 -29.03 -17.05 26.62
C ILE A 216 -30.45 -17.37 27.11
N VAL A 217 -31.50 -16.87 26.45
CA VAL A 217 -32.89 -17.14 26.82
C VAL A 217 -33.22 -18.64 26.72
N LEU A 218 -32.78 -19.32 25.65
CA LEU A 218 -33.00 -20.75 25.47
C LEU A 218 -32.28 -21.59 26.53
N VAL A 219 -31.03 -21.23 26.88
CA VAL A 219 -30.27 -21.90 27.94
C VAL A 219 -30.94 -21.72 29.30
N VAL A 220 -31.42 -20.52 29.62
CA VAL A 220 -32.13 -20.25 30.88
C VAL A 220 -33.43 -21.04 30.95
N LEU A 221 -34.24 -21.06 29.89
CA LEU A 221 -35.47 -21.85 29.84
C LEU A 221 -35.21 -23.35 30.01
N LEU A 222 -34.15 -23.87 29.38
CA LEU A 222 -33.76 -25.27 29.50
C LEU A 222 -33.36 -25.63 30.93
N LEU A 223 -32.57 -24.78 31.60
CA LEU A 223 -32.19 -24.95 33.00
C LEU A 223 -33.41 -24.91 33.94
N LEU A 224 -34.34 -23.99 33.71
CA LEU A 224 -35.58 -23.88 34.50
C LEU A 224 -36.49 -25.10 34.36
N LEU A 225 -36.43 -25.85 33.26
CA LEU A 225 -37.20 -27.09 33.09
C LEU A 225 -36.45 -28.32 33.63
N LEU A 226 -35.14 -28.41 33.39
CA LEU A 226 -34.35 -29.59 33.76
C LEU A 226 -34.10 -29.69 35.26
N VAL A 227 -33.87 -28.58 35.95
CA VAL A 227 -33.57 -28.60 37.39
C VAL A 227 -34.77 -29.13 38.21
N PRO A 228 -36.02 -28.65 38.03
CA PRO A 228 -37.18 -29.23 38.71
C PRO A 228 -37.43 -30.69 38.34
N LEU A 229 -37.23 -31.06 37.07
CA LEU A 229 -37.39 -32.45 36.62
C LEU A 229 -36.40 -33.37 37.33
N LEU A 230 -35.13 -32.97 37.44
CA LEU A 230 -34.12 -33.70 38.20
C LEU A 230 -34.53 -33.83 39.67
N VAL A 231 -34.99 -32.75 40.31
CA VAL A 231 -35.48 -32.81 41.70
C VAL A 231 -36.66 -33.79 41.84
N LEU A 232 -37.60 -33.80 40.90
CA LEU A 232 -38.73 -34.74 40.90
C LEU A 232 -38.29 -36.18 40.69
N ILE A 233 -37.30 -36.42 39.82
CA ILE A 233 -36.71 -37.75 39.61
C ILE A 233 -36.00 -38.23 40.87
N GLN A 234 -35.22 -37.37 41.53
CA GLN A 234 -34.55 -37.72 42.78
C GLN A 234 -35.56 -38.01 43.88
N ARG A 235 -36.62 -37.20 44.03
CA ARG A 235 -37.72 -37.45 44.97
C ARG A 235 -38.42 -38.78 44.68
N LYS A 236 -38.72 -39.09 43.42
CA LYS A 236 -39.30 -40.40 43.04
C LYS A 236 -38.36 -41.58 43.28
N ARG A 237 -37.04 -41.40 43.14
CA ARG A 237 -36.03 -42.42 43.48
C ARG A 237 -35.93 -42.66 44.97
N VAL A 238 -36.00 -41.60 45.79
CA VAL A 238 -36.00 -41.71 47.26
C VAL A 238 -37.27 -42.40 47.76
N MET A 239 -38.43 -42.12 47.18
CA MET A 239 -39.71 -42.76 47.56
C MET A 239 -39.84 -44.23 47.08
N ARG A 240 -38.93 -44.72 46.23
CA ARG A 240 -38.89 -46.11 45.74
C ARG A 240 -37.89 -46.99 46.50
N ARG A 241 -37.13 -46.44 47.43
CA ARG A 241 -36.29 -47.17 48.39
C ARG A 241 -37.02 -47.25 49.72
#